data_AF-A0A565CX04-F1
#
_entry.id   AF-A0A565CX04-F1
#
_cell.length_a   1.000
_cell.length_b   1.000
_cell.length_c   1.000
_cell.angle_alpha   90.00
_cell.angle_beta   90.00
_cell.angle_gamma   90.00
#
_symmetry.space_group_name_H-M   'P 1'
#
loop_
_entity.id
_entity.type
_entity.pdbx_description
1 polymer ?
#
loop_
_entity_poly.entity_id
_entity_poly.type
_entity_poly.pdbx_seq_one_letter_code
_entity_poly.pdbx_strand_id
1 'polypeptide(L)'
;MKLNVVHLCSSVNAKTIDLALLKATAHTSHKPPSDKYVTFLQSTVDTCYGPDTVVTIVQRLRLTTDVCVAAKCLILLHKMIKSEYEYKGEDSFRDDNGHRNLIYDQGGSNLKLNDLNVNSRFTRELSPWVQCGRPEIPKSKLNKIVVEMKELMIQDCFSVMRLIKIRFEEINARMAKSNELIPVLARLEKCKEGFSEFSWRSKYLVEGFWSLVSKLTNGQRQMLK
;
A
#
# COMPACT_ATOMS: atom_id res chain seq x y z
N MET A 1 45.35 6.30 26.44
CA MET A 1 44.57 5.27 25.71
C MET A 1 43.13 5.32 26.23
N LYS A 2 42.20 5.93 25.47
CA LYS A 2 40.75 5.85 25.72
C LYS A 2 40.06 5.89 24.36
N LEU A 3 39.75 4.70 23.85
CA LEU A 3 38.91 4.51 22.67
C LEU A 3 37.45 4.61 23.14
N ASN A 4 36.73 5.60 22.60
CA ASN A 4 35.35 5.90 22.92
C ASN A 4 34.42 4.77 22.45
N VAL A 5 33.70 4.17 23.41
CA VAL A 5 32.69 3.13 23.23
C VAL A 5 31.33 3.80 22.98
N VAL A 6 31.13 4.45 21.81
CA VAL A 6 29.81 5.02 21.46
C VAL A 6 29.40 4.80 19.98
N HIS A 7 30.04 3.91 19.22
CA HIS A 7 29.64 3.75 17.79
C HIS A 7 29.65 2.31 17.24
N LEU A 8 29.51 1.29 18.10
CA LEU A 8 29.54 -0.11 17.64
C LEU A 8 28.18 -0.80 17.47
N CYS A 9 27.10 -0.28 18.07
CA CYS A 9 25.76 -0.88 17.91
C CYS A 9 25.04 -0.53 16.59
N SER A 10 25.43 0.54 15.89
CA SER A 10 24.76 0.95 14.64
C SER A 10 25.19 0.13 13.42
N SER A 11 26.46 -0.27 13.33
CA SER A 11 27.00 -0.87 12.10
C SER A 11 26.64 -2.34 11.89
N VAL A 12 26.44 -3.11 12.96
CA VAL A 12 26.08 -4.54 12.88
C VAL A 12 24.61 -4.69 12.51
N ASN A 13 23.74 -3.87 13.11
CA ASN A 13 22.32 -3.87 12.82
C ASN A 13 22.05 -3.37 11.39
N ALA A 14 22.72 -2.31 10.94
CA ALA A 14 22.63 -1.82 9.55
C ALA A 14 23.03 -2.90 8.54
N LYS A 15 24.17 -3.58 8.73
CA LYS A 15 24.60 -4.70 7.87
C LYS A 15 23.60 -5.87 7.88
N THR A 16 22.96 -6.11 9.01
CA THR A 16 21.95 -7.18 9.14
C THR A 16 20.67 -6.82 8.40
N ILE A 17 20.24 -5.55 8.46
CA ILE A 17 19.12 -4.99 7.70
C ILE A 17 19.41 -5.07 6.20
N ASP A 18 20.58 -4.62 5.75
CA ASP A 18 21.00 -4.68 4.34
C ASP A 18 21.02 -6.12 3.81
N LEU A 19 21.56 -7.05 4.59
CA LEU A 19 21.60 -8.46 4.24
C LEU A 19 20.19 -9.06 4.16
N ALA A 20 19.33 -8.75 5.12
CA ALA A 20 17.95 -9.20 5.11
C ALA A 20 17.19 -8.63 3.89
N LEU A 21 17.39 -7.35 3.57
CA LEU A 21 16.83 -6.71 2.40
C LEU A 21 17.29 -7.37 1.11
N LEU A 22 18.60 -7.59 0.94
CA LEU A 22 19.18 -8.27 -0.22
C LEU A 22 18.58 -9.66 -0.43
N LYS A 23 18.42 -10.42 0.65
CA LYS A 23 17.83 -11.77 0.61
C LYS A 23 16.33 -11.74 0.34
N ALA A 24 15.60 -10.77 0.88
CA ALA A 24 14.18 -10.57 0.62
C ALA A 24 13.91 -10.16 -0.85
N THR A 25 14.84 -9.45 -1.46
CA THR A 25 14.68 -8.83 -2.79
C THR A 25 15.67 -9.38 -3.81
N ALA A 26 16.00 -10.68 -3.73
CA ALA A 26 16.83 -11.34 -4.71
C ALA A 26 16.17 -11.34 -6.11
N HIS A 27 16.97 -11.45 -7.17
CA HIS A 27 16.54 -11.46 -8.59
C HIS A 27 15.67 -12.66 -9.01
N THR A 28 15.18 -13.45 -8.06
CA THR A 28 14.29 -14.59 -8.34
C THR A 28 12.93 -14.09 -8.79
N SER A 29 12.64 -14.22 -10.09
CA SER A 29 11.50 -13.57 -10.73
C SER A 29 10.13 -14.10 -10.28
N HIS A 30 10.03 -15.31 -9.70
CA HIS A 30 8.73 -15.97 -9.45
C HIS A 30 8.37 -16.17 -7.97
N LYS A 31 9.14 -15.61 -7.03
CA LYS A 31 8.87 -15.74 -5.59
C LYS A 31 8.73 -14.36 -4.96
N PRO A 32 7.69 -14.11 -4.14
CA PRO A 32 7.58 -12.87 -3.37
C PRO A 32 8.74 -12.76 -2.36
N PRO A 33 8.90 -11.60 -1.69
CA PRO A 33 9.84 -11.48 -0.59
C PRO A 33 9.61 -12.58 0.45
N SER A 34 10.69 -13.22 0.91
CA SER A 34 10.56 -14.34 1.86
C SER A 34 10.07 -13.86 3.22
N ASP A 35 9.02 -14.50 3.73
CA ASP A 35 8.34 -14.12 4.98
C ASP A 35 9.30 -13.97 6.16
N LYS A 36 10.29 -14.86 6.28
CA LYS A 36 11.34 -14.77 7.31
C LYS A 36 12.02 -13.39 7.36
N TYR A 37 12.38 -12.84 6.18
CA TYR A 37 13.03 -11.54 6.11
C TYR A 37 12.03 -10.39 6.18
N VAL A 38 10.81 -10.58 5.66
CA VAL A 38 9.72 -9.60 5.78
C VAL A 38 9.40 -9.35 7.26
N THR A 39 9.17 -10.41 8.04
CA THR A 39 8.87 -10.30 9.48
C THR A 39 10.01 -9.66 10.26
N PHE A 40 11.26 -10.01 9.93
CA PHE A 40 12.42 -9.34 10.51
C PHE A 40 12.43 -7.84 10.21
N LEU A 41 12.26 -7.44 8.94
CA LEU A 41 12.25 -6.03 8.55
C LEU A 41 11.06 -5.28 9.18
N GLN A 42 9.88 -5.90 9.27
CA GLN A 42 8.72 -5.31 9.97
C GLN A 42 8.98 -5.10 11.46
N SER A 43 9.67 -6.02 12.13
CA SER A 43 10.04 -5.83 13.54
C SER A 43 10.96 -4.62 13.78
N THR A 44 11.60 -4.09 12.74
CA THR A 44 12.39 -2.85 12.87
C THR A 44 11.54 -1.58 12.87
N VAL A 45 10.28 -1.63 12.38
CA VAL A 45 9.39 -0.46 12.28
C VAL A 45 9.18 0.19 13.65
N ASP A 46 8.94 -0.62 14.68
CA ASP A 46 8.68 -0.14 16.04
C ASP A 46 9.97 0.20 16.82
N THR A 47 11.12 0.22 16.14
CA THR A 47 12.42 0.49 16.75
C THR A 47 13.04 1.77 16.18
N CYS A 48 14.12 2.25 16.79
CA CYS A 48 14.89 3.39 16.25
C CYS A 48 15.47 3.15 14.84
N TYR A 49 15.46 1.90 14.35
CA TYR A 49 15.93 1.53 13.02
C TYR A 49 14.84 1.58 11.94
N GLY A 50 13.57 1.83 12.29
CA GLY A 50 12.47 1.88 11.33
C GLY A 50 12.72 2.85 10.16
N PRO A 51 13.09 4.12 10.44
CA PRO A 51 13.43 5.09 9.39
C PRO A 51 14.60 4.64 8.51
N ASP A 52 15.67 4.10 9.11
CA ASP A 52 16.84 3.61 8.38
C ASP A 52 16.47 2.45 7.45
N THR A 53 15.65 1.50 7.92
CA THR A 53 15.15 0.39 7.10
C THR A 53 14.35 0.89 5.89
N VAL A 54 13.46 1.87 6.09
CA VAL A 54 12.69 2.48 4.98
C VAL A 54 13.63 3.16 3.98
N VAL A 55 14.59 3.95 4.46
CA VAL A 55 15.59 4.62 3.62
C VAL A 55 16.37 3.59 2.79
N THR A 56 16.86 2.50 3.38
CA THR A 56 17.58 1.45 2.66
C THR A 56 16.73 0.79 1.59
N ILE A 57 15.44 0.52 1.86
CA ILE A 57 14.54 -0.05 0.85
C ILE A 57 14.33 0.93 -0.31
N VAL A 58 14.11 2.22 -0.02
CA VAL A 58 13.98 3.27 -1.06
C VAL A 58 15.26 3.41 -1.87
N GLN A 59 16.43 3.39 -1.23
CA GLN A 59 17.72 3.42 -1.92
C GLN A 59 17.87 2.25 -2.87
N ARG A 60 17.56 1.03 -2.43
CA ARG A 60 17.60 -0.16 -3.29
C ARG A 60 16.63 -0.06 -4.46
N LEU A 61 15.43 0.46 -4.24
CA LEU A 61 14.44 0.70 -5.29
C LEU A 61 14.93 1.71 -6.33
N ARG A 62 15.66 2.76 -5.90
CA ARG A 62 16.22 3.76 -6.81
C ARG A 62 17.41 3.27 -7.63
N LEU A 63 18.19 2.34 -7.08
CA LEU A 63 19.43 1.85 -7.71
C LEU A 63 19.21 0.62 -8.59
N THR A 64 18.06 -0.05 -8.48
CA THR A 64 17.80 -1.27 -9.24
C THR A 64 17.20 -0.98 -10.61
N THR A 65 17.69 -1.67 -11.64
CA THR A 65 17.09 -1.72 -12.98
C THR A 65 16.21 -2.96 -13.16
N ASP A 66 16.23 -3.87 -12.19
CA ASP A 66 15.50 -5.13 -12.22
C ASP A 66 14.08 -4.94 -11.69
N VAL A 67 13.09 -5.21 -12.54
CA VAL A 67 11.68 -5.00 -12.21
C VAL A 67 11.19 -5.93 -11.10
N CYS A 68 11.73 -7.14 -10.98
CA CYS A 68 11.38 -8.06 -9.91
C CYS A 68 11.94 -7.59 -8.57
N VAL A 69 13.16 -7.05 -8.55
CA VAL A 69 13.74 -6.43 -7.35
C VAL A 69 12.94 -5.18 -6.95
N ALA A 70 12.62 -4.32 -7.92
CA ALA A 70 11.80 -3.13 -7.68
C ALA A 70 10.42 -3.48 -7.10
N ALA A 71 9.73 -4.45 -7.69
CA ALA A 71 8.44 -4.93 -7.20
C ALA A 71 8.52 -5.49 -5.77
N LYS A 72 9.56 -6.26 -5.45
CA LYS A 72 9.79 -6.77 -4.09
C LYS A 72 10.07 -5.64 -3.09
N CYS A 73 10.80 -4.59 -3.50
CA CYS A 73 11.01 -3.41 -2.66
C CYS A 73 9.69 -2.66 -2.42
N LEU A 74 8.83 -2.51 -3.43
CA LEU A 74 7.51 -1.90 -3.29
C LEU A 74 6.60 -2.71 -2.35
N ILE A 75 6.60 -4.05 -2.47
CA ILE A 75 5.88 -4.93 -1.53
C ILE A 75 6.36 -4.71 -0.09
N LEU A 76 7.69 -4.65 0.12
CA LEU A 76 8.25 -4.42 1.45
C LEU A 76 7.88 -3.04 2.01
N LEU A 77 8.02 -1.97 1.22
CA LEU A 77 7.60 -0.61 1.62
C LEU A 77 6.14 -0.60 2.04
N HIS A 78 5.26 -1.19 1.23
CA HIS A 78 3.85 -1.27 1.53
C HIS A 78 3.58 -2.01 2.85
N LYS A 79 4.23 -3.17 3.06
CA LYS A 79 4.08 -3.96 4.29
C LYS A 79 4.61 -3.25 5.54
N MET A 80 5.62 -2.39 5.40
CA MET A 80 6.16 -1.59 6.50
C MET A 80 5.26 -0.40 6.84
N ILE A 81 4.73 0.29 5.83
CA ILE A 81 3.77 1.38 6.03
C ILE A 81 2.48 0.84 6.67
N LYS A 82 2.04 -0.35 6.25
CA LYS A 82 0.79 -0.94 6.75
C LYS A 82 0.90 -1.51 8.16
N SER A 83 2.05 -2.06 8.56
CA SER A 83 2.22 -2.53 9.94
C SER A 83 2.08 -1.41 10.96
N GLU A 84 2.35 -0.16 10.57
CA GLU A 84 2.11 1.03 11.41
C GLU A 84 0.62 1.27 11.69
N TYR A 85 -0.29 0.83 10.82
CA TYR A 85 -1.74 1.04 10.94
C TYR A 85 -2.51 -0.12 11.58
N GLU A 86 -1.91 -1.29 11.73
CA GLU A 86 -2.57 -2.46 12.37
C GLU A 86 -2.44 -2.40 13.91
N TYR A 87 -2.62 -1.21 14.49
CA TYR A 87 -2.79 -1.07 15.94
C TYR A 87 -4.24 -1.36 16.32
N LYS A 88 -4.48 -2.57 16.84
CA LYS A 88 -5.72 -2.93 17.52
C LYS A 88 -5.82 -2.09 18.80
N GLY A 89 -6.96 -1.45 18.99
CA GLY A 89 -7.23 -0.69 20.20
C GLY A 89 -6.99 -1.51 21.46
N GLU A 90 -6.18 -1.00 22.36
CA GLU A 90 -6.53 -0.60 23.73
C GLU A 90 -5.25 -0.12 24.43
N ASP A 91 -5.35 1.08 25.00
CA ASP A 91 -4.54 1.62 26.10
C ASP A 91 -3.01 1.72 25.92
N SER A 92 -2.56 2.82 25.30
CA SER A 92 -1.23 3.41 25.59
C SER A 92 -1.15 4.83 25.02
N PHE A 93 -1.56 5.81 25.82
CA PHE A 93 -1.08 7.19 25.68
C PHE A 93 0.42 7.20 26.03
N ARG A 94 1.27 7.03 25.03
CA ARG A 94 2.67 7.49 25.10
C ARG A 94 2.89 8.49 23.98
N ASP A 95 3.07 9.73 24.40
CA ASP A 95 3.66 10.83 23.65
C ASP A 95 4.98 10.36 23.03
N ASP A 96 4.94 10.03 21.74
CA ASP A 96 6.13 9.95 20.91
C ASP A 96 5.75 10.34 19.47
N ASN A 97 5.41 11.62 19.32
CA ASN A 97 5.02 12.26 18.06
C ASN A 97 6.25 12.64 17.20
N GLY A 98 7.48 12.34 17.62
CA GLY A 98 8.70 12.73 16.91
C GLY A 98 9.07 11.87 15.71
N HIS A 99 8.78 10.56 15.76
CA HIS A 99 9.18 9.62 14.69
C HIS A 99 8.09 9.35 13.63
N ARG A 100 6.84 9.74 13.90
CA ARG A 100 5.66 9.42 13.08
C ARG A 100 5.48 10.30 11.83
N ASN A 101 6.15 11.45 11.77
CA ASN A 101 6.00 12.41 10.65
C ASN A 101 6.95 12.18 9.47
N LEU A 102 7.97 11.33 9.60
CA LEU A 102 9.02 11.22 8.58
C LEU A 102 8.60 10.44 7.32
N ILE A 103 7.51 9.67 7.37
CA ILE A 103 7.05 8.87 6.22
C ILE A 103 6.17 9.69 5.26
N TYR A 104 5.48 10.74 5.75
CA TYR A 104 4.44 11.44 4.99
C TYR A 104 4.80 12.85 4.48
N ASP A 105 5.78 13.53 5.08
CA ASP A 105 6.10 14.92 4.67
C ASP A 105 6.88 15.02 3.35
N GLN A 106 7.33 13.90 2.78
CA GLN A 106 8.02 13.87 1.49
C GLN A 106 7.18 13.22 0.38
N GLY A 107 5.89 13.56 0.32
CA GLY A 107 4.94 13.21 -0.74
C GLY A 107 5.21 13.85 -2.11
N GLY A 108 6.49 14.04 -2.46
CA GLY A 108 6.93 14.37 -3.81
C GLY A 108 7.29 13.09 -4.55
N SER A 109 6.93 13.00 -5.84
CA SER A 109 7.26 11.89 -6.75
C SER A 109 8.78 11.63 -6.82
N ASN A 110 9.31 10.83 -5.90
CA ASN A 110 10.74 10.54 -5.77
C ASN A 110 11.11 9.08 -6.08
N LEU A 111 10.16 8.29 -6.58
CA LEU A 111 10.40 6.95 -7.08
C LEU A 111 10.75 7.07 -8.57
N LYS A 112 12.05 7.04 -8.90
CA LYS A 112 12.52 6.92 -10.29
C LYS A 112 12.19 5.53 -10.82
N LEU A 113 10.91 5.29 -11.15
CA LEU A 113 10.45 4.04 -11.76
C LEU A 113 10.61 4.03 -13.30
N ASN A 114 10.95 5.19 -13.88
CA ASN A 114 11.05 5.37 -15.33
C ASN A 114 12.24 4.61 -15.97
N ASP A 115 13.27 4.30 -15.18
CA ASP A 115 14.49 3.62 -15.65
C ASP A 115 14.37 2.07 -15.58
N LEU A 116 13.20 1.55 -15.19
CA LEU A 116 12.97 0.11 -15.09
C LEU A 116 12.92 -0.54 -16.48
N ASN A 117 13.51 -1.73 -16.61
CA ASN A 117 13.47 -2.48 -17.87
C ASN A 117 12.06 -3.06 -18.11
N VAL A 118 11.21 -2.27 -18.77
CA VAL A 118 9.78 -2.56 -18.96
C VAL A 118 9.48 -3.71 -19.95
N ASN A 119 10.49 -4.39 -20.49
CA ASN A 119 10.31 -5.41 -21.54
C ASN A 119 10.21 -6.87 -21.02
N SER A 120 9.89 -7.05 -19.73
CA SER A 120 9.80 -8.39 -19.14
C SER A 120 8.38 -8.98 -19.20
N ARG A 121 8.25 -10.31 -19.18
CA ARG A 121 6.94 -10.97 -19.02
C ARG A 121 6.16 -10.44 -17.80
N PHE A 122 6.89 -10.04 -16.77
CA PHE A 122 6.38 -9.46 -15.53
C PHE A 122 5.66 -8.11 -15.74
N THR A 123 6.16 -7.22 -16.60
CA THR A 123 5.51 -5.93 -16.87
C THR A 123 4.24 -6.08 -17.69
N ARG A 124 4.20 -7.04 -18.63
CA ARG A 124 2.97 -7.40 -19.37
C ARG A 124 1.90 -7.99 -18.45
N GLU A 125 2.29 -8.73 -17.41
CA GLU A 125 1.36 -9.25 -16.41
C GLU A 125 0.84 -8.14 -15.46
N LEU A 126 1.63 -7.08 -15.23
CA LEU A 126 1.25 -5.94 -14.39
C LEU A 126 0.49 -4.84 -15.13
N SER A 127 0.75 -4.61 -16.43
CA SER A 127 0.21 -3.45 -17.15
C SER A 127 -1.33 -3.37 -17.14
N PRO A 128 -2.09 -4.47 -17.28
CA PRO A 128 -3.55 -4.41 -17.20
C PRO A 128 -4.01 -3.94 -15.82
N TRP A 129 -3.29 -4.29 -14.76
CA TRP A 129 -3.66 -3.93 -13.38
C TRP A 129 -3.33 -2.48 -13.02
N VAL A 130 -2.24 -1.91 -13.56
CA VAL A 130 -1.95 -0.47 -13.43
C VAL A 130 -3.03 0.36 -14.13
N GLN A 131 -3.64 -0.19 -15.18
CA GLN A 131 -4.74 0.42 -15.94
C GLN A 131 -6.13 0.03 -15.42
N CYS A 132 -6.22 -0.65 -14.27
CA CYS A 132 -7.47 -1.13 -13.67
C CYS A 132 -8.31 -2.07 -14.59
N GLY A 133 -7.69 -2.72 -15.57
CA GLY A 133 -8.32 -3.69 -16.46
C GLY A 133 -8.09 -5.14 -16.01
N ARG A 134 -9.10 -6.00 -16.23
CA ARG A 134 -8.99 -7.45 -16.08
C ARG A 134 -7.93 -8.04 -17.02
N PRO A 135 -6.89 -8.72 -16.53
CA PRO A 135 -6.12 -9.61 -17.38
C PRO A 135 -6.82 -10.96 -17.48
N GLU A 136 -6.80 -11.47 -18.70
CA GLU A 136 -7.38 -12.75 -19.11
C GLU A 136 -6.52 -13.96 -18.67
N ILE A 137 -5.43 -13.74 -17.93
CA ILE A 137 -4.45 -14.78 -17.60
C ILE A 137 -4.93 -15.63 -16.42
N PRO A 138 -4.97 -16.98 -16.53
CA PRO A 138 -5.33 -17.88 -15.42
C PRO A 138 -4.41 -17.71 -14.21
N LYS A 139 -5.00 -17.68 -12.99
CA LYS A 139 -4.29 -17.53 -11.70
C LYS A 139 -3.12 -18.49 -11.50
N SER A 140 -3.18 -19.71 -12.05
CA SER A 140 -2.12 -20.73 -11.94
C SER A 140 -0.87 -20.44 -12.77
N LYS A 141 -0.95 -19.56 -13.77
CA LYS A 141 0.18 -19.14 -14.62
C LYS A 141 0.76 -17.78 -14.22
N LEU A 142 0.11 -17.06 -13.31
CA LEU A 142 0.53 -15.72 -12.88
C LEU A 142 1.75 -15.78 -11.96
N ASN A 143 2.65 -14.81 -12.13
CA ASN A 143 3.79 -14.63 -11.26
C ASN A 143 3.36 -14.36 -9.81
N LYS A 144 3.93 -15.09 -8.84
CA LYS A 144 3.57 -14.96 -7.42
C LYS A 144 3.84 -13.55 -6.86
N ILE A 145 4.81 -12.81 -7.40
CA ILE A 145 5.06 -11.41 -7.04
C ILE A 145 3.86 -10.54 -7.46
N VAL A 146 3.33 -10.74 -8.67
CA VAL A 146 2.15 -10.02 -9.16
C VAL A 146 0.92 -10.33 -8.32
N VAL A 147 0.76 -11.60 -7.94
CA VAL A 147 -0.33 -12.04 -7.04
C VAL A 147 -0.24 -11.33 -5.69
N GLU A 148 0.95 -11.23 -5.10
CA GLU A 148 1.17 -10.54 -3.83
C GLU A 148 0.89 -9.04 -3.92
N MET A 149 1.40 -8.35 -4.95
CA MET A 149 1.12 -6.92 -5.18
C MET A 149 -0.37 -6.67 -5.31
N LYS A 150 -1.07 -7.51 -6.08
CA LYS A 150 -2.52 -7.43 -6.25
C LYS A 150 -3.24 -7.59 -4.93
N GLU A 151 -2.82 -8.53 -4.10
CA GLU A 151 -3.44 -8.77 -2.80
C GLU A 151 -3.34 -7.52 -1.90
N LEU A 152 -2.15 -6.91 -1.83
CA LEU A 152 -1.93 -5.69 -1.07
C LEU A 152 -2.79 -4.52 -1.58
N MET A 153 -2.81 -4.30 -2.90
CA MET A 153 -3.64 -3.25 -3.52
C MET A 153 -5.14 -3.44 -3.25
N ILE A 154 -5.64 -4.67 -3.30
CA ILE A 154 -7.05 -4.97 -2.99
C ILE A 154 -7.37 -4.65 -1.53
N GLN A 155 -6.46 -5.00 -0.61
CA GLN A 155 -6.67 -4.69 0.80
C GLN A 155 -6.72 -3.18 1.04
N ASP A 156 -5.87 -2.39 0.40
CA ASP A 156 -5.87 -0.93 0.51
C ASP A 156 -7.16 -0.33 -0.03
N CYS A 157 -7.59 -0.81 -1.19
CA CYS A 157 -8.87 -0.43 -1.77
C CYS A 157 -10.03 -0.67 -0.78
N PHE A 158 -10.09 -1.83 -0.14
CA PHE A 158 -11.13 -2.10 0.86
C PHE A 158 -11.00 -1.26 2.12
N SER A 159 -9.79 -0.97 2.59
CA SER A 159 -9.58 -0.05 3.72
C SER A 159 -10.10 1.35 3.41
N VAL A 160 -9.75 1.90 2.23
CA VAL A 160 -10.25 3.19 1.75
C VAL A 160 -11.77 3.16 1.58
N MET A 161 -12.32 2.09 0.99
CA MET A 161 -13.76 1.93 0.81
C MET A 161 -14.52 1.94 2.14
N ARG A 162 -14.00 1.29 3.19
CA ARG A 162 -14.59 1.34 4.54
C ARG A 162 -14.57 2.76 5.11
N LEU A 163 -13.45 3.47 5.00
CA LEU A 163 -13.33 4.84 5.48
C LEU A 163 -14.31 5.78 4.76
N ILE A 164 -14.40 5.67 3.43
CA ILE A 164 -15.37 6.44 2.63
C ILE A 164 -16.80 6.07 3.04
N LYS A 165 -17.10 4.79 3.22
CA LYS A 165 -18.42 4.32 3.67
C LYS A 165 -18.84 4.99 4.97
N ILE A 166 -17.96 5.02 5.98
CA ILE A 166 -18.22 5.66 7.28
C ILE A 166 -18.53 7.15 7.08
N ARG A 167 -17.72 7.86 6.28
CA ARG A 167 -17.94 9.29 6.00
C ARG A 167 -19.24 9.55 5.26
N PHE A 168 -19.61 8.67 4.34
CA PHE A 168 -20.87 8.77 3.60
C PHE A 168 -22.09 8.46 4.48
N GLU A 169 -21.99 7.52 5.41
CA GLU A 169 -23.01 7.26 6.42
C GLU A 169 -23.21 8.49 7.33
N GLU A 170 -22.13 9.12 7.78
CA GLU A 170 -22.15 10.36 8.56
C GLU A 170 -22.82 11.50 7.80
N ILE A 171 -22.45 11.73 6.54
CA ILE A 171 -23.06 12.76 5.67
C ILE A 171 -24.54 12.48 5.45
N ASN A 172 -24.90 11.22 5.18
CA ASN A 172 -26.29 10.81 4.97
C ASN A 172 -27.13 11.02 6.24
N ALA A 173 -26.59 10.71 7.42
CA ALA A 173 -27.27 10.90 8.69
C ALA A 173 -27.52 12.37 9.02
N ARG A 174 -26.56 13.24 8.67
CA ARG A 174 -26.68 14.70 8.85
C ARG A 174 -27.64 15.37 7.86
N MET A 175 -28.13 14.64 6.86
CA MET A 175 -28.93 15.19 5.75
C MET A 175 -28.27 16.43 5.11
N ALA A 176 -26.94 16.46 5.12
CA ALA A 176 -26.19 17.63 4.70
C ALA A 176 -26.30 17.78 3.18
N LYS A 177 -26.81 18.93 2.73
CA LYS A 177 -26.74 19.31 1.32
C LYS A 177 -25.32 19.71 1.00
N SER A 178 -24.72 19.07 0.00
CA SER A 178 -23.41 19.45 -0.49
C SER A 178 -23.40 19.35 -2.01
N ASN A 179 -23.48 20.51 -2.65
CA ASN A 179 -23.26 20.67 -4.09
C ASN A 179 -21.89 20.14 -4.52
N GLU A 180 -20.88 20.19 -3.64
CA GLU A 180 -19.56 19.62 -3.86
C GLU A 180 -19.54 18.08 -3.86
N LEU A 181 -20.51 17.42 -3.20
CA LEU A 181 -20.57 15.96 -3.11
C LEU A 181 -21.01 15.30 -4.43
N ILE A 182 -21.83 15.98 -5.22
CA ILE A 182 -22.38 15.45 -6.49
C ILE A 182 -21.28 15.08 -7.50
N PRO A 183 -20.30 15.96 -7.82
CA PRO A 183 -19.22 15.59 -8.73
C PRO A 183 -18.33 14.48 -8.15
N VAL A 184 -18.18 14.39 -6.82
CA VAL A 184 -17.44 13.31 -6.16
C VAL A 184 -18.15 11.97 -6.33
N LEU A 185 -19.44 11.90 -6.06
CA LEU A 185 -20.25 10.69 -6.24
C LEU A 185 -20.30 10.24 -7.71
N ALA A 186 -20.43 11.18 -8.65
CA ALA A 186 -20.41 10.87 -10.08
C ALA A 186 -19.05 10.31 -10.53
N ARG A 187 -17.94 10.85 -10.03
CA ARG A 187 -16.60 10.29 -10.29
C ARG A 187 -16.46 8.90 -9.69
N LEU A 188 -16.97 8.69 -8.49
CA LEU A 188 -16.91 7.39 -7.81
C LEU A 188 -17.72 6.31 -8.54
N GLU A 189 -18.91 6.66 -9.04
CA GLU A 189 -19.75 5.78 -9.86
C GLU A 189 -19.04 5.33 -11.14
N LYS A 190 -18.28 6.22 -11.81
CA LYS A 190 -17.47 5.84 -12.98
C LYS A 190 -16.41 4.79 -12.67
N CYS A 191 -15.94 4.71 -11.42
CA CYS A 191 -14.96 3.71 -11.02
C CYS A 191 -15.59 2.34 -10.69
N LYS A 192 -16.92 2.24 -10.61
CA LYS A 192 -17.63 1.04 -10.12
C LYS A 192 -17.29 -0.23 -10.88
N GLU A 193 -17.18 -0.16 -12.21
CA GLU A 193 -16.89 -1.31 -13.06
C GLU A 193 -15.52 -1.92 -12.73
N GLY A 194 -14.47 -1.09 -12.59
CA GLY A 194 -13.14 -1.54 -12.20
C GLY A 194 -13.10 -2.18 -10.80
N PHE A 195 -13.96 -1.76 -9.88
CA PHE A 195 -14.04 -2.35 -8.54
C PHE A 195 -14.87 -3.64 -8.48
N SER A 196 -15.80 -3.84 -9.42
CA SER A 196 -16.68 -5.01 -9.46
C SER A 196 -15.92 -6.33 -9.60
N GLU A 197 -14.73 -6.29 -10.23
CA GLU A 197 -13.83 -7.44 -10.39
C GLU A 197 -13.29 -7.99 -9.06
N PHE A 198 -13.31 -7.18 -8.00
CA PHE A 198 -12.83 -7.56 -6.67
C PHE A 198 -13.96 -7.96 -5.71
N SER A 199 -15.22 -7.88 -6.17
CA SER A 199 -16.42 -8.15 -5.36
C SER A 199 -16.45 -9.55 -4.74
N TRP A 200 -15.82 -10.54 -5.38
CA TRP A 200 -15.75 -11.92 -4.85
C TRP A 200 -15.08 -12.00 -3.48
N ARG A 201 -14.21 -11.05 -3.13
CA ARG A 201 -13.44 -11.07 -1.88
C ARG A 201 -14.18 -10.44 -0.70
N SER A 202 -15.06 -9.47 -0.94
CA SER A 202 -15.86 -8.83 0.11
C SER A 202 -17.19 -8.34 -0.45
N LYS A 203 -18.03 -9.29 -0.87
CA LYS A 203 -19.31 -9.03 -1.54
C LYS A 203 -20.18 -8.05 -0.75
N TYR A 204 -20.36 -8.31 0.55
CA TYR A 204 -21.17 -7.47 1.43
C TYR A 204 -20.67 -6.02 1.56
N LEU A 205 -19.35 -5.82 1.68
CA LEU A 205 -18.78 -4.48 1.75
C LEU A 205 -19.01 -3.73 0.43
N VAL A 206 -18.72 -4.38 -0.69
CA VAL A 206 -18.83 -3.79 -2.03
C VAL A 206 -20.29 -3.45 -2.35
N GLU A 207 -21.21 -4.38 -2.13
CA GLU A 207 -22.65 -4.15 -2.37
C GLU A 207 -23.21 -3.06 -1.45
N GLY A 208 -22.90 -3.13 -0.16
CA GLY A 208 -23.35 -2.13 0.82
C GLY A 208 -22.80 -0.73 0.51
N PHE A 209 -21.53 -0.64 0.10
CA PHE A 209 -20.90 0.61 -0.33
C PHE A 209 -21.61 1.21 -1.55
N TRP A 210 -21.79 0.44 -2.63
CA TRP A 210 -22.41 0.96 -3.86
C TRP A 210 -23.89 1.26 -3.69
N SER A 211 -24.59 0.54 -2.81
CA SER A 211 -25.97 0.87 -2.42
C SER A 211 -26.04 2.25 -1.74
N LEU A 212 -25.13 2.52 -0.80
CA LEU A 212 -25.04 3.82 -0.12
C LEU A 212 -24.70 4.96 -1.10
N VAL A 213 -23.74 4.75 -2.00
CA VAL A 213 -23.40 5.73 -3.06
C VAL A 213 -24.64 6.06 -3.89
N SER A 214 -25.35 5.04 -4.37
CA SER A 214 -26.55 5.23 -5.20
C SER A 214 -27.65 5.99 -4.44
N LYS A 215 -27.84 5.67 -3.15
CA LYS A 215 -28.80 6.37 -2.27
C LYS A 215 -28.44 7.85 -2.12
N LEU A 216 -27.17 8.16 -1.85
CA LEU A 216 -26.69 9.53 -1.71
C LEU A 216 -26.81 10.31 -3.03
N THR A 217 -26.43 9.71 -4.16
CA THR A 217 -26.56 10.33 -5.48
C THR A 217 -28.00 10.73 -5.77
N ASN A 218 -28.96 9.84 -5.51
CA ASN A 218 -30.37 10.10 -5.73
C ASN A 218 -30.92 11.15 -4.76
N GLY A 219 -30.55 11.08 -3.47
CA GLY A 219 -30.98 12.04 -2.46
C GLY A 219 -30.51 13.47 -2.75
N GLN A 220 -29.24 13.64 -3.13
CA GLN A 220 -28.69 14.96 -3.46
C GLN A 220 -29.34 15.56 -4.72
N ARG A 221 -29.66 14.75 -5.74
CA ARG A 221 -30.37 15.22 -6.95
C ARG A 221 -31.82 15.63 -6.67
N GLN A 222 -32.51 14.94 -5.78
CA GLN A 222 -33.88 15.30 -5.39
C GLN A 222 -33.92 16.60 -4.59
N MET A 223 -32.91 16.87 -3.77
CA MET A 223 -32.80 18.08 -2.93
C MET A 223 -32.43 19.37 -3.69
N LEU A 224 -32.07 19.26 -4.97
CA LEU A 224 -31.73 20.36 -5.88
C LEU A 224 -32.84 20.72 -6.86
N LYS A 225 -33.92 19.93 -6.91
CA LYS A 225 -35.16 20.27 -7.61
C LYS A 225 -36.09 21.01 -6.67
#